data_AF-J2JXM2-F1
#
_entry.id   AF-J2JXM2-F1
#
_cell.length_a   1.000
_cell.length_b   1.000
_cell.length_c   1.000
_cell.angle_alpha   90.00
_cell.angle_beta   90.00
_cell.angle_gamma   90.00
#
_symmetry.space_group_name_H-M   'P 1'
#
loop_
_entity.id
_entity.type
_entity.pdbx_description
1 polymer ?
#
loop_
_entity_poly.entity_id
_entity_poly.type
_entity_poly.pdbx_seq_one_letter_code
_entity_poly.pdbx_strand_id
1 'polypeptide(L)'
;MPQKSAPRRRLRDQQLREHRISPRYNDTELALVKNAAALSRMNPGGYVAECSLAAARADDPTAAVADYRAMVKALMAANGQLGKVGSNLNQLARHLNQDGAWPHHDTVQRLLDHVEASIAELDTAVTQVTEAR
;
A
#
# COMPACT_ATOMS: atom_id res chain seq x y z
N MET A 1 -15.36 -43.46 -9.20
CA MET A 1 -16.10 -42.18 -9.24
C MET A 1 -15.50 -41.32 -10.35
N PRO A 2 -16.26 -40.87 -11.37
CA PRO A 2 -15.70 -40.03 -12.41
C PRO A 2 -15.34 -38.65 -11.84
N GLN A 3 -14.10 -38.24 -12.04
CA GLN A 3 -13.57 -36.95 -11.56
C GLN A 3 -14.22 -35.83 -12.38
N LYS A 4 -15.13 -35.08 -11.76
CA LYS A 4 -15.83 -33.95 -12.38
C LYS A 4 -14.79 -32.90 -12.80
N SER A 5 -14.58 -32.75 -14.10
CA SER A 5 -13.62 -31.80 -14.64
C SER A 5 -13.99 -30.39 -14.22
N ALA A 6 -13.08 -29.71 -13.51
CA ALA A 6 -13.28 -28.33 -13.12
C ALA A 6 -13.50 -27.46 -14.38
N PRO A 7 -14.46 -26.52 -14.38
CA PRO A 7 -14.71 -25.66 -15.52
C PRO A 7 -13.41 -24.95 -15.93
N ARG A 8 -13.10 -25.02 -17.23
CA ARG A 8 -11.87 -24.47 -17.80
C ARG A 8 -11.88 -22.94 -17.68
N ARG A 9 -10.90 -22.41 -16.95
CA ARG A 9 -10.78 -20.99 -16.54
C ARG A 9 -10.56 -20.00 -17.67
N ARG A 10 -10.05 -20.44 -18.82
CA ARG A 10 -9.81 -19.63 -20.03
C ARG A 10 -10.02 -20.47 -21.26
N LEU A 11 -10.34 -19.82 -22.37
CA LEU A 11 -10.24 -20.45 -23.69
C LEU A 11 -8.83 -21.00 -23.87
N ARG A 12 -8.78 -22.24 -24.36
CA ARG A 12 -7.51 -22.89 -24.70
C ARG A 12 -6.88 -22.07 -25.82
N ASP A 13 -5.67 -21.62 -25.57
CA ASP A 13 -4.85 -21.01 -26.61
C ASP A 13 -4.22 -22.11 -27.45
N GLN A 14 -4.05 -21.85 -28.74
CA GLN A 14 -3.40 -22.80 -29.65
C GLN A 14 -1.91 -22.92 -29.34
N GLN A 15 -1.31 -21.85 -28.82
CA GLN A 15 0.08 -21.82 -28.40
C GLN A 15 0.20 -21.88 -26.87
N LEU A 16 1.33 -22.41 -26.39
CA LEU A 16 1.65 -22.38 -24.97
C LEU A 16 1.91 -20.92 -24.55
N ARG A 17 1.43 -20.53 -23.36
CA ARG A 17 1.78 -19.22 -22.80
C ARG A 17 3.21 -19.29 -22.24
N GLU A 18 4.13 -18.58 -22.88
CA GLU A 18 5.57 -18.62 -22.55
C GLU A 18 5.97 -17.69 -21.39
N HIS A 19 5.26 -16.58 -21.22
CA HIS A 19 5.61 -15.56 -20.24
C HIS A 19 4.90 -15.77 -18.89
N ARG A 20 5.65 -15.55 -17.80
CA ARG A 20 5.15 -15.67 -16.42
C ARG A 20 5.52 -14.45 -15.58
N ILE A 21 4.54 -13.93 -14.85
CA ILE A 21 4.73 -12.98 -13.75
C ILE A 21 4.48 -13.73 -12.44
N SER A 22 5.36 -13.56 -11.44
CA SER A 22 5.27 -14.26 -10.14
C SER A 22 5.23 -13.26 -8.97
N PRO A 23 4.03 -12.82 -8.55
CA PRO A 23 3.87 -11.96 -7.36
C PRO A 23 4.33 -12.66 -6.07
N ARG A 24 4.80 -11.86 -5.11
CA ARG A 24 5.11 -12.28 -3.74
C ARG A 24 4.04 -11.73 -2.81
N TYR A 25 3.63 -12.53 -1.83
CA TYR A 25 2.62 -12.16 -0.84
C TYR A 25 3.12 -12.53 0.56
N ASN A 26 2.82 -11.68 1.54
CA ASN A 26 2.83 -12.08 2.94
C ASN A 26 1.58 -12.91 3.29
N ASP A 27 1.48 -13.41 4.52
CA ASP A 27 0.39 -14.31 4.93
C ASP A 27 -0.99 -13.65 4.84
N THR A 28 -1.10 -12.38 5.22
CA THR A 28 -2.35 -11.61 5.15
C THR A 28 -2.78 -11.36 3.71
N GLU A 29 -1.86 -10.92 2.85
CA GLU A 29 -2.10 -10.72 1.42
C GLU A 29 -2.52 -12.02 0.73
N LEU A 30 -1.86 -13.13 1.06
CA LEU A 30 -2.19 -14.44 0.52
C LEU A 30 -3.57 -14.92 0.98
N ALA A 31 -3.95 -14.65 2.23
CA ALA A 31 -5.29 -14.95 2.74
C ALA A 31 -6.37 -14.16 1.99
N LEU A 32 -6.15 -12.86 1.75
CA LEU A 32 -7.07 -12.03 0.95
C LEU A 32 -7.26 -12.59 -0.47
N VAL A 33 -6.16 -12.93 -1.15
CA VAL A 33 -6.22 -13.53 -2.50
C VAL A 33 -6.95 -14.87 -2.48
N LYS A 34 -6.69 -15.74 -1.49
CA LYS A 34 -7.39 -17.03 -1.35
C LYS A 34 -8.89 -16.86 -1.14
N ASN A 35 -9.29 -15.91 -0.28
CA ASN A 35 -10.69 -15.63 -0.01
C ASN A 35 -11.41 -15.10 -1.26
N ALA A 36 -10.83 -14.12 -1.94
CA ALA A 36 -11.41 -13.57 -3.17
C ALA A 36 -11.49 -14.61 -4.30
N ALA A 37 -10.46 -15.47 -4.41
CA ALA A 37 -10.47 -16.60 -5.33
C ALA A 37 -11.59 -17.58 -5.01
N ALA A 38 -11.79 -17.93 -3.73
CA ALA A 38 -12.87 -18.82 -3.29
C ALA A 38 -14.26 -18.25 -3.63
N LEU A 39 -14.49 -16.96 -3.34
CA LEU A 39 -15.72 -16.24 -3.70
C LEU A 39 -15.97 -16.26 -5.22
N SER A 40 -14.90 -16.15 -6.00
CA SER A 40 -14.95 -16.20 -7.46
C SER A 40 -14.97 -17.63 -8.02
N ARG A 41 -15.00 -18.66 -7.17
CA ARG A 41 -14.91 -20.09 -7.53
C ARG A 41 -13.68 -20.42 -8.39
N MET A 42 -12.56 -19.77 -8.07
CA MET A 42 -11.26 -19.92 -8.71
C MET A 42 -10.21 -20.44 -7.73
N ASN A 43 -9.10 -20.95 -8.26
CA ASN A 43 -7.89 -21.18 -7.47
C ASN A 43 -7.10 -19.87 -7.46
N PRO A 44 -6.23 -19.63 -6.46
CA PRO A 44 -5.53 -18.37 -6.30
C PRO A 44 -4.78 -17.92 -7.57
N GLY A 45 -4.03 -18.82 -8.21
CA GLY A 45 -3.25 -18.48 -9.40
C GLY A 45 -4.10 -18.06 -10.60
N GLY A 46 -5.21 -18.74 -10.84
CA GLY A 46 -6.14 -18.37 -11.91
C GLY A 46 -6.92 -17.10 -11.60
N TYR A 47 -7.28 -16.86 -10.35
CA TYR A 47 -7.89 -15.61 -9.91
C TYR A 47 -6.98 -14.42 -10.18
N VAL A 48 -5.71 -14.49 -9.74
CA VAL A 48 -4.71 -13.44 -9.99
C VAL A 48 -4.51 -13.19 -11.49
N ALA A 49 -4.44 -14.26 -12.30
CA ALA A 49 -4.28 -14.13 -13.74
C ALA A 49 -5.50 -13.47 -14.43
N GLU A 50 -6.74 -13.84 -14.07
CA GLU A 50 -7.91 -13.17 -14.63
C GLU A 50 -8.05 -11.73 -14.15
N CYS A 51 -7.87 -11.45 -12.86
CA CYS A 51 -7.99 -10.09 -12.33
C CYS A 51 -6.99 -9.13 -12.96
N SER A 52 -5.73 -9.55 -13.09
CA SER A 52 -4.68 -8.74 -13.74
C SER A 52 -4.98 -8.47 -15.21
N LEU A 53 -5.52 -9.45 -15.94
CA LEU A 53 -5.88 -9.27 -17.35
C LEU A 53 -7.19 -8.49 -17.53
N ALA A 54 -8.15 -8.63 -16.62
CA ALA A 54 -9.35 -7.82 -16.60
C ALA A 54 -9.01 -6.34 -16.34
N ALA A 55 -8.18 -6.05 -15.35
CA ALA A 55 -7.70 -4.71 -15.07
C ALA A 55 -6.92 -4.11 -16.26
N ALA A 56 -6.04 -4.90 -16.89
CA ALA A 56 -5.29 -4.47 -18.07
C ALA A 56 -6.16 -4.23 -19.33
N ARG A 57 -7.37 -4.79 -19.37
CA ARG A 57 -8.33 -4.66 -20.49
C ARG A 57 -9.42 -3.62 -20.24
N ALA A 58 -9.47 -3.00 -19.06
CA ALA A 58 -10.42 -1.94 -18.76
C ALA A 58 -10.15 -0.72 -19.65
N ASP A 59 -11.17 0.11 -19.87
CA ASP A 59 -11.05 1.35 -20.68
C ASP A 59 -10.02 2.33 -20.08
N ASP A 60 -9.90 2.34 -18.74
CA ASP A 60 -8.81 2.99 -18.01
C ASP A 60 -8.13 1.98 -17.06
N PRO A 61 -7.06 1.30 -17.50
CA PRO A 61 -6.30 0.37 -16.66
C PRO A 61 -5.62 1.03 -15.47
N THR A 62 -5.39 2.35 -15.51
CA THR A 62 -4.77 3.07 -14.40
C THR A 62 -5.78 3.32 -13.29
N ALA A 63 -7.02 3.66 -13.63
CA ALA A 63 -8.11 3.82 -12.67
C ALA A 63 -8.38 2.54 -11.87
N ALA A 64 -8.32 1.36 -12.50
CA ALA A 64 -8.55 0.07 -11.85
C ALA A 64 -7.62 -0.23 -10.65
N VAL A 65 -6.48 0.48 -10.56
CA VAL A 65 -5.49 0.32 -9.49
C VAL A 65 -5.12 1.67 -8.85
N ALA A 66 -5.75 2.77 -9.28
CA ALA A 66 -5.35 4.13 -8.93
C ALA A 66 -5.55 4.41 -7.44
N ASP A 67 -6.74 4.09 -6.91
CA ASP A 67 -7.13 4.46 -5.55
C ASP A 67 -6.20 3.83 -4.51
N TYR A 68 -5.96 2.51 -4.60
CA TYR A 68 -5.02 1.83 -3.71
C TYR A 68 -3.59 2.37 -3.82
N ARG A 69 -3.11 2.67 -5.04
CA ARG A 69 -1.75 3.19 -5.23
C ARG A 69 -1.61 4.63 -4.74
N ALA A 70 -2.62 5.46 -4.95
CA ALA A 70 -2.66 6.83 -4.44
C ALA A 70 -2.63 6.81 -2.91
N MET A 71 -3.45 5.96 -2.30
CA MET A 71 -3.52 5.76 -0.86
C MET A 71 -2.19 5.29 -0.25
N VAL A 72 -1.55 4.25 -0.81
CA VAL A 72 -0.24 3.77 -0.35
C VAL A 72 0.83 4.87 -0.49
N LYS A 73 0.83 5.63 -1.58
CA LYS A 73 1.75 6.75 -1.77
C LYS A 73 1.56 7.84 -0.71
N ALA A 74 0.32 8.20 -0.40
CA ALA A 74 0.00 9.17 0.64
C ALA A 74 0.52 8.72 2.01
N LEU A 75 0.29 7.46 2.38
CA LEU A 75 0.81 6.88 3.63
C LEU A 75 2.35 6.88 3.68
N MET A 76 3.02 6.50 2.58
CA MET A 76 4.49 6.52 2.53
C MET A 76 5.06 7.94 2.66
N ALA A 77 4.40 8.93 2.05
CA ALA A 77 4.79 10.34 2.20
C ALA A 77 4.65 10.80 3.66
N ALA A 78 3.53 10.47 4.31
CA ALA A 78 3.29 10.81 5.71
C ALA A 78 4.32 10.17 6.66
N ASN A 79 4.62 8.87 6.47
CA ASN A 79 5.71 8.19 7.19
C ASN A 79 7.07 8.88 6.99
N GLY A 80 7.34 9.39 5.78
CA GLY A 80 8.53 10.17 5.48
C GLY A 80 8.60 11.47 6.29
N GLN A 81 7.48 12.20 6.45
CA GLN A 81 7.44 13.41 7.27
C GLN A 81 7.63 13.10 8.76
N LEU A 82 7.00 12.05 9.27
CA LEU A 82 7.22 11.57 10.65
C LEU A 82 8.69 11.22 10.90
N GLY A 83 9.37 10.60 9.94
CA GLY A 83 10.81 10.31 10.02
C GLY A 83 11.66 11.59 10.17
N LYS A 84 11.30 12.66 9.47
CA LYS A 84 11.98 13.96 9.60
C LYS A 84 11.73 14.61 10.96
N VAL A 85 10.48 14.57 11.43
CA VAL A 85 10.11 15.04 12.78
C VAL A 85 10.93 14.32 13.85
N GLY A 86 10.97 12.98 13.80
CA GLY A 86 11.77 12.17 14.73
C GLY A 86 13.26 12.50 14.67
N SER A 87 13.81 12.76 13.48
CA SER A 87 15.21 13.17 13.34
C SER A 87 15.48 14.52 14.01
N ASN A 88 14.60 15.51 13.82
CA ASN A 88 14.75 16.82 14.44
C ASN A 88 14.63 16.76 15.97
N LEU A 89 13.68 15.99 16.50
CA LEU A 89 13.57 15.76 17.95
C LEU A 89 14.82 15.07 18.50
N ASN A 90 15.35 14.07 17.80
CA ASN A 90 16.57 13.37 18.22
C ASN A 90 17.80 14.30 18.22
N GLN A 91 17.91 15.21 17.25
CA GLN A 91 18.96 16.23 17.21
C GLN A 91 18.85 17.18 18.41
N LEU A 92 17.64 17.62 18.76
CA LEU A 92 17.38 18.49 19.91
C LEU A 92 17.69 17.77 21.24
N ALA A 93 17.23 16.54 21.40
CA ALA A 93 17.54 15.72 22.57
C ALA A 93 19.05 15.51 22.74
N ARG A 94 19.76 15.22 21.64
CA ARG A 94 21.22 15.10 21.66
C ARG A 94 21.90 16.40 22.05
N HIS A 95 21.44 17.54 21.55
CA HIS A 95 22.00 18.84 21.90
C HIS A 95 21.84 19.16 23.40
N LEU A 96 20.65 18.92 23.95
CA LEU A 96 20.36 19.14 25.37
C LEU A 96 21.13 18.18 26.29
N ASN A 97 21.31 16.92 25.89
CA ASN A 97 22.09 15.94 26.66
C ASN A 97 23.60 16.23 26.68
N GLN A 98 24.10 17.14 25.84
CA GLN A 98 25.52 17.52 25.76
C GLN A 98 25.82 18.84 26.51
N ASP A 99 25.06 19.14 27.58
CA ASP A 99 25.09 20.42 28.31
C ASP A 99 24.83 21.66 27.44
N GLY A 100 24.16 21.47 26.29
CA GLY A 100 23.77 22.55 25.40
C GLY A 100 22.67 23.41 26.03
N ALA A 101 22.84 24.74 25.95
CA ALA A 101 21.78 25.67 26.31
C ALA A 101 20.53 25.41 25.47
N TRP A 102 19.35 25.72 26.02
CA TRP A 102 18.10 25.56 25.29
C TRP A 102 18.18 26.30 23.95
N PRO A 103 17.83 25.66 22.81
CA PRO A 103 17.79 26.34 21.53
C PRO A 103 16.87 27.57 21.60
N HIS A 104 17.11 28.60 20.78
CA HIS A 104 16.22 29.78 20.76
C HIS A 104 14.75 29.37 20.63
N HIS A 105 13.88 29.97 21.43
CA HIS A 105 12.46 29.66 21.53
C HIS A 105 11.77 29.53 20.16
N ASP A 106 12.07 30.44 19.24
CA ASP A 106 11.52 30.45 17.87
C ASP A 106 11.89 29.20 17.04
N THR A 107 13.01 28.55 17.35
CA THR A 107 13.42 27.31 16.67
C THR A 107 12.61 26.13 17.20
N VAL A 108 12.35 26.09 18.50
CA VAL A 108 11.51 25.04 19.09
C VAL A 108 10.05 25.23 18.68
N GLN A 109 9.56 26.47 18.65
CA GLN A 109 8.20 26.78 18.19
C GLN A 109 7.99 26.34 16.73
N ARG A 110 8.89 26.70 15.81
CA ARG A 110 8.82 26.25 14.41
C ARG A 110 8.89 24.73 14.26
N LEU A 111 9.64 24.04 15.12
CA LEU A 111 9.67 22.59 15.12
C LEU A 111 8.30 22.02 15.52
N LEU A 112 7.71 22.54 16.60
CA LEU A 112 6.38 22.14 17.07
C LEU A 112 5.30 22.42 16.01
N ASP A 113 5.32 23.60 15.38
CA ASP A 113 4.39 23.95 14.29
C ASP A 113 4.52 22.96 13.11
N HIS A 114 5.75 22.55 12.78
CA HIS A 114 5.99 21.58 11.72
C HIS A 114 5.54 20.16 12.11
N VAL A 115 5.67 19.78 13.38
CA VAL A 115 5.15 18.53 13.91
C VAL A 115 3.62 18.52 13.82
N GLU A 116 2.97 19.59 14.27
CA GLU A 116 1.50 19.72 14.25
C GLU A 116 0.95 19.65 12.81
N ALA A 117 1.58 20.37 11.87
CA ALA A 117 1.23 20.29 10.45
C ALA A 117 1.40 18.87 9.88
N SER A 118 2.50 18.19 10.23
CA SER A 118 2.74 16.81 9.77
C SER A 118 1.74 15.80 10.34
N ILE A 119 1.28 16.00 11.58
CA ILE A 119 0.24 15.17 12.20
C ILE A 119 -1.11 15.41 11.50
N ALA A 120 -1.47 16.66 11.22
CA ALA A 120 -2.71 16.99 10.52
C ALA A 120 -2.75 16.40 9.08
N GLU A 121 -1.61 16.43 8.37
CA GLU A 121 -1.48 15.76 7.07
C GLU A 121 -1.66 14.24 7.18
N LEU A 122 -1.11 13.62 8.24
CA LEU A 122 -1.28 12.19 8.51
C LEU A 122 -2.74 11.84 8.81
N ASP A 123 -3.42 12.60 9.67
CA ASP A 123 -4.82 12.38 10.00
C ASP A 123 -5.72 12.48 8.76
N THR A 124 -5.41 13.42 7.86
CA THR A 124 -6.09 13.54 6.57
C THR A 124 -5.88 12.31 5.70
N ALA A 125 -4.63 11.83 5.61
CA ALA A 125 -4.30 10.62 4.85
C ALA A 125 -4.98 9.37 5.43
N VAL A 126 -5.02 9.23 6.76
CA VAL A 126 -5.70 8.13 7.46
C VAL A 126 -7.20 8.18 7.22
N THR A 127 -7.82 9.36 7.27
CA THR A 127 -9.26 9.54 7.00
C THR A 127 -9.61 9.09 5.58
N GLN A 128 -8.83 9.52 4.58
CA GLN A 128 -8.99 9.07 3.20
C GLN A 128 -8.86 7.55 3.04
N VAL A 129 -7.98 6.91 3.81
CA VAL A 129 -7.81 5.45 3.83
C VAL A 129 -9.03 4.73 4.43
N THR A 130 -9.60 5.28 5.51
CA THR A 130 -10.73 4.66 6.21
C THR A 130 -12.07 4.85 5.52
N GLU A 131 -12.26 5.97 4.80
CA GLU A 131 -13.50 6.27 4.08
C GLU A 131 -13.58 5.62 2.68
N ALA A 132 -12.44 5.27 2.09
CA ALA A 132 -12.37 4.59 0.78
C ALA A 132 -12.63 3.07 0.86
N ARG A 133 -13.15 2.55 1.98
CA ARG A 133 -13.30 1.12 2.28
C ARG A 133 -14.76 0.72 2.48
#